data_AF-A0A7G7KSR8-F1
#
_entry.id   AF-A0A7G7KSR8-F1
#
_cell.length_a   1.000
_cell.length_b   1.000
_cell.length_c   1.000
_cell.angle_alpha   90.00
_cell.angle_beta   90.00
_cell.angle_gamma   90.00
#
_symmetry.space_group_name_H-M   'P 1'
#
loop_
_entity.id
_entity.type
_entity.pdbx_description
1 polymer ?
#
loop_
_entity_poly.entity_id
_entity_poly.type
_entity_poly.pdbx_seq_one_letter_code
_entity_poly.pdbx_strand_id
1 'polypeptide(L)'
;MSLAATILSLIPVAPALADSALLESVKQNPQKAKALCAELQALNARGLSYNSPEATAQIAKQQGLNSTDAEILSTYVVGLYCPKVR
;
A
#
# COMPACT_ATOMS: atom_id res chain seq x y z
N MET A 1 -25.66 -35.67 -37.79
CA MET A 1 -24.52 -34.80 -37.41
C MET A 1 -25.08 -33.39 -37.21
N SER A 2 -25.35 -32.96 -35.98
CA SER A 2 -25.86 -31.61 -35.71
C SER A 2 -24.79 -30.79 -35.02
N LEU A 3 -24.31 -29.73 -35.68
CA LEU A 3 -23.44 -28.73 -35.09
C LEU A 3 -24.29 -27.74 -34.28
N ALA A 4 -24.17 -27.77 -32.96
CA ALA A 4 -24.69 -26.72 -32.10
C ALA A 4 -23.63 -25.61 -31.97
N ALA A 5 -23.89 -24.47 -32.59
CA ALA A 5 -23.04 -23.28 -32.48
C ALA A 5 -23.25 -22.62 -31.11
N THR A 6 -22.21 -22.61 -30.28
CA THR A 6 -22.20 -21.95 -28.97
C THR A 6 -21.83 -20.48 -29.14
N ILE A 7 -22.77 -19.58 -28.85
CA ILE A 7 -22.53 -18.13 -28.88
C ILE A 7 -21.92 -17.73 -27.53
N LEU A 8 -20.65 -17.37 -27.52
CA LEU A 8 -19.93 -16.88 -26.34
C LEU A 8 -20.18 -15.37 -26.20
N SER A 9 -21.08 -14.98 -25.30
CA SER A 9 -21.31 -13.57 -24.96
C SER A 9 -20.10 -12.99 -24.22
N LEU A 10 -19.44 -11.97 -24.79
CA LEU A 10 -18.42 -11.20 -24.10
C LEU A 10 -19.08 -10.32 -23.02
N ILE A 11 -18.85 -10.64 -21.75
CA ILE A 11 -19.25 -9.77 -20.63
C ILE A 11 -18.16 -8.69 -20.47
N PRO A 12 -18.49 -7.40 -20.53
CA PRO A 12 -17.52 -6.34 -20.25
C PRO A 12 -17.13 -6.41 -18.77
N VAL A 13 -15.87 -6.75 -18.50
CA VAL A 13 -15.27 -6.65 -17.16
C VAL A 13 -15.04 -5.16 -16.88
N ALA A 14 -15.84 -4.58 -15.99
CA ALA A 14 -15.55 -3.26 -15.46
C ALA A 14 -14.25 -3.33 -14.63
N PRO A 15 -13.34 -2.34 -14.76
CA PRO A 15 -12.15 -2.30 -13.93
C PRO A 15 -12.58 -2.17 -12.46
N ALA A 16 -12.15 -3.11 -11.63
CA ALA A 16 -12.35 -3.03 -10.19
C ALA A 16 -11.53 -1.86 -9.65
N LEU A 17 -12.19 -0.75 -9.32
CA LEU A 17 -11.60 0.37 -8.58
C LEU A 17 -11.48 -0.03 -7.10
N ALA A 18 -10.62 -0.99 -6.80
CA ALA A 18 -10.33 -1.45 -5.44
C ALA A 18 -9.07 -0.77 -4.88
N ASP A 19 -8.78 0.44 -5.35
CA ASP A 19 -7.71 1.23 -4.76
C ASP A 19 -8.21 1.87 -3.47
N SER A 20 -7.63 1.45 -2.34
CA SER A 20 -7.98 1.98 -1.03
C SER A 20 -7.70 3.49 -1.00
N ALA A 21 -8.67 4.29 -0.57
CA ALA A 21 -8.52 5.73 -0.38
C ALA A 21 -7.30 6.10 0.49
N LEU A 22 -6.89 5.17 1.38
CA LEU A 22 -5.67 5.24 2.16
C LEU A 22 -4.40 5.43 1.29
N LEU A 23 -4.30 4.63 0.22
CA LEU A 23 -3.07 4.51 -0.58
C LEU A 23 -3.01 5.54 -1.71
N GLU A 24 -4.15 6.07 -2.15
CA GLU A 24 -4.19 7.07 -3.23
C GLU A 24 -3.30 8.28 -2.95
N SER A 25 -3.20 8.72 -1.68
CA SER A 25 -2.36 9.87 -1.34
C SER A 25 -0.86 9.66 -1.60
N VAL A 26 -0.35 8.42 -1.49
CA VAL A 26 1.06 8.10 -1.77
C VAL A 26 1.28 7.62 -3.20
N LYS A 27 0.25 7.07 -3.85
CA LYS A 27 0.26 6.72 -5.27
C LYS A 27 0.34 7.94 -6.17
N GLN A 28 -0.47 8.95 -5.88
CA GLN A 28 -0.51 10.20 -6.64
C GLN A 28 0.61 11.17 -6.25
N ASN A 29 1.28 10.95 -5.11
CA ASN A 29 2.34 11.83 -4.62
C ASN A 29 3.61 11.04 -4.22
N PRO A 30 4.56 10.84 -5.15
CA PRO A 30 5.80 10.11 -4.87
C PRO A 30 6.71 10.85 -3.89
N GLN A 31 6.58 12.17 -3.72
CA GLN A 31 7.34 12.90 -2.71
C GLN A 31 6.86 12.54 -1.30
N LYS A 32 5.54 12.43 -1.10
CA LYS A 32 4.97 11.95 0.17
C LYS A 32 5.44 10.52 0.49
N ALA A 33 5.44 9.63 -0.50
CA ALA A 33 5.93 8.27 -0.32
C ALA A 33 7.43 8.23 0.05
N LYS A 34 8.27 9.05 -0.59
CA LYS A 34 9.70 9.18 -0.24
C LYS A 34 9.93 9.77 1.14
N ALA A 35 9.12 10.74 1.57
CA ALA A 35 9.19 11.30 2.92
C ALA A 35 8.87 10.24 3.98
N LEU A 36 7.77 9.50 3.80
CA LEU A 36 7.43 8.37 4.65
C LEU A 36 8.53 7.31 4.64
N CYS A 37 9.13 7.04 3.48
CA CYS A 37 10.27 6.13 3.38
C CYS A 37 11.47 6.54 4.24
N ALA A 38 11.79 7.83 4.29
CA ALA A 38 12.87 8.35 5.12
C ALA A 38 12.54 8.20 6.63
N GLU A 39 11.29 8.41 7.02
CA GLU A 39 10.83 8.16 8.40
C GLU A 39 11.00 6.69 8.79
N LEU A 40 10.59 5.76 7.91
CA LEU A 40 10.76 4.32 8.13
C LEU A 40 12.23 3.92 8.20
N GLN A 41 13.10 4.50 7.36
CA GLN A 41 14.54 4.28 7.44
C GLN A 41 15.13 4.75 8.77
N ALA A 42 14.67 5.88 9.31
CA ALA A 42 15.11 6.38 10.60
C ALA A 42 14.68 5.47 11.77
N LEU A 43 13.48 4.87 11.69
CA LEU A 43 13.05 3.85 12.65
C LEU A 43 13.94 2.60 12.56
N ASN A 44 14.23 2.16 11.35
CA ASN A 44 15.09 1.00 11.12
C ASN A 44 16.52 1.21 11.59
N ALA A 45 17.08 2.41 11.40
CA ALA A 45 18.38 2.79 11.94
C ALA A 45 18.43 2.77 13.47
N ARG A 46 17.28 2.85 14.15
CA ARG A 46 17.15 2.70 15.61
C ARG A 46 16.90 1.24 16.04
N GLY A 47 16.93 0.29 15.11
CA GLY A 47 16.69 -1.12 15.38
C GLY A 47 15.21 -1.52 15.44
N LEU A 48 14.29 -0.63 15.05
CA LEU A 48 12.86 -0.94 14.98
C LEU A 48 12.49 -1.42 13.58
N SER A 49 11.87 -2.59 13.47
CA SER A 49 11.23 -3.02 12.22
C SER A 49 10.10 -2.06 11.85
N TYR A 50 9.93 -1.77 10.56
CA TYR A 50 8.93 -0.79 10.11
C TYR A 50 7.48 -1.17 10.47
N ASN A 51 7.22 -2.45 10.72
CA ASN A 51 5.92 -3.02 11.12
C ASN A 51 5.88 -3.41 12.62
N SER A 52 6.86 -3.00 13.43
CA SER A 52 6.77 -3.18 14.89
C SER A 52 5.60 -2.39 15.47
N PRO A 53 4.97 -2.83 16.57
CA PRO A 53 3.89 -2.08 17.22
C PRO A 53 4.25 -0.62 17.51
N GLU A 54 5.49 -0.37 17.92
CA GLU A 54 6.02 0.96 18.19
C GLU A 54 6.14 1.82 16.93
N ALA A 55 6.70 1.27 15.85
CA ALA A 55 6.80 1.96 14.57
C ALA A 55 5.40 2.27 14.00
N THR A 56 4.52 1.28 13.98
CA THR A 56 3.14 1.42 13.50
C THR A 56 2.39 2.48 14.30
N ALA A 57 2.49 2.49 15.63
CA ALA A 57 1.86 3.52 16.46
C ALA A 57 2.42 4.93 16.18
N GLN A 58 3.73 5.05 15.93
CA GLN A 58 4.34 6.33 15.58
C GLN A 58 3.83 6.84 14.23
N ILE A 59 3.83 6.00 13.19
CA ILE A 59 3.31 6.37 11.87
C ILE A 59 1.82 6.68 11.92
N ALA A 60 1.04 5.88 12.66
CA ALA A 60 -0.40 6.11 12.85
C ALA A 60 -0.67 7.51 13.41
N LYS A 61 0.06 7.90 14.46
CA LYS A 61 -0.05 9.24 15.05
C LYS A 61 0.35 10.34 14.07
N GLN A 62 1.44 10.16 13.32
CA GLN A 62 1.94 11.17 12.37
C GLN A 62 1.03 11.37 11.17
N GLN A 63 0.41 10.29 10.68
CA GLN A 63 -0.45 10.32 9.49
C GLN A 63 -1.93 10.51 9.82
N GLY A 64 -2.32 10.53 11.11
CA GLY A 64 -3.71 10.64 11.53
C GLY A 64 -4.52 9.38 11.20
N LEU A 65 -3.90 8.20 11.32
CA LEU A 65 -4.47 6.90 10.98
C LEU A 65 -4.68 6.03 12.23
N ASN A 66 -5.47 4.97 12.09
CA ASN A 66 -5.43 3.87 13.04
C ASN A 66 -4.20 2.97 12.76
N SER A 67 -3.87 2.08 13.70
CA SER A 67 -2.69 1.21 13.58
C SER A 67 -2.72 0.31 12.33
N THR A 68 -3.88 -0.26 12.01
CA THR A 68 -4.04 -1.15 10.84
C THR A 68 -3.74 -0.40 9.53
N ASP A 69 -4.30 0.80 9.36
CA ASP A 69 -4.07 1.62 8.18
C ASP A 69 -2.63 2.12 8.10
N ALA A 70 -2.01 2.43 9.23
CA ALA A 70 -0.60 2.80 9.27
C ALA A 70 0.33 1.65 8.87
N GLU A 71 0.02 0.43 9.29
CA GLU A 71 0.77 -0.77 8.89
C GLU A 71 0.62 -1.06 7.39
N ILE A 72 -0.61 -0.98 6.86
CA ILE A 72 -0.90 -1.15 5.42
C ILE A 72 -0.16 -0.10 4.60
N LEU A 73 -0.25 1.18 5.00
CA LEU A 73 0.44 2.28 4.32
C LEU A 73 1.96 2.09 4.34
N SER A 74 2.52 1.71 5.49
CA SER A 74 3.96 1.48 5.65
C SER A 74 4.44 0.33 4.76
N THR A 75 3.72 -0.80 4.77
CA THR A 75 4.03 -1.96 3.92
C THR A 75 4.01 -1.59 2.43
N TYR A 76 2.99 -0.84 2.01
CA TYR A 76 2.86 -0.39 0.63
C TYR A 76 4.02 0.52 0.20
N VAL A 77 4.35 1.53 1.02
CA VAL A 77 5.47 2.44 0.74
C VAL A 77 6.81 1.70 0.76
N VAL A 78 7.01 0.74 1.67
CA VAL A 78 8.24 -0.05 1.70
C VAL A 78 8.42 -0.83 0.41
N GLY A 79 7.37 -1.52 -0.05
CA GLY A 79 7.41 -2.32 -1.28
C GLY A 79 7.70 -1.50 -2.54
N LEU A 80 7.29 -0.23 -2.58
CA LEU A 80 7.45 0.62 -3.76
C LEU A 80 8.67 1.55 -3.71
N TYR A 81 9.07 2.02 -2.53
CA TYR A 81 10.01 3.14 -2.39
C TYR A 81 11.19 2.87 -1.44
N CYS A 82 11.17 1.81 -0.62
CA CYS A 82 12.16 1.59 0.45
C CYS A 82 12.90 0.25 0.36
N PRO A 83 13.76 0.02 -0.65
CA PRO A 83 14.42 -1.28 -0.83
C PRO A 83 15.33 -1.70 0.34
N LYS A 84 15.73 -0.75 1.20
CA LYS A 84 16.65 -0.96 2.33
C LYS A 84 15.96 -1.07 3.69
N VAL A 85 14.66 -0.79 3.78
CA VAL A 85 13.89 -0.90 5.04
C VAL A 85 13.52 -2.37 5.30
N ARG A 86 13.51 -2.78 6.56
CA ARG A 86 13.28 -4.15 7.03
C ARG A 86 12.30 -4.22 8.19
#